data_AF-A0A1A7YWI9-F1
#
_entry.id   AF-A0A1A7YWI9-F1
#
_cell.length_a   1.000
_cell.length_b   1.000
_cell.length_c   1.000
_cell.angle_alpha   90.00
_cell.angle_beta   90.00
_cell.angle_gamma   90.00
#
_symmetry.space_group_name_H-M   'P 1'
#
loop_
_entity.id
_entity.type
_entity.pdbx_description
1 polymer ?
#
loop_
_entity_poly.entity_id
_entity_poly.type
_entity_poly.pdbx_seq_one_letter_code
_entity_poly.pdbx_strand_id
1 'polypeptide(L)'
;MAARQHNPAAVSNSSAENKKTDLRTKEKKCSWASYMTNSPTLIVMIGLPARGKTYMSKKLTRYLNWIGVPTKVFNLGVYRRDAVKSYKSYDFFRHDNEEAMKIRKQCALVALKDVKTYLNEEGGQIAVFDATNTTRERRNLILKFAQDNAYKVFFVESICDDPDVIAENIMEVKVSSPDYPERDRESVMDDFLKRIECYKVTYQPLDPDQQDKDLSFIQVINVGRRFLVNRVQDYIQSKIVYYLMNIHVHSHSIYLCRHGESQHNMEERIGGDSELSERGKQFATALKGFVKEHQLSDLKVWTSQLRRTIQTAEELDVPYEQWKILNEIDAGVC
;
A
#
# COMPACT_ATOMS: atom_id res chain seq x y z
N MET A 1 74.65 -49.07 25.48
CA MET A 1 74.19 -48.65 24.13
C MET A 1 73.04 -47.66 24.37
N ALA A 2 73.31 -46.34 24.51
CA ALA A 2 73.30 -45.30 23.46
C ALA A 2 71.96 -45.25 22.68
N ALA A 3 71.27 -44.14 22.43
CA ALA A 3 71.38 -42.72 22.78
C ALA A 3 70.03 -42.03 22.44
N ARG A 4 69.81 -40.81 22.94
CA ARG A 4 68.73 -39.86 22.56
C ARG A 4 68.92 -39.31 21.13
N GLN A 5 67.83 -38.88 20.47
CA GLN A 5 67.64 -37.59 19.73
C GLN A 5 66.35 -37.66 18.87
N HIS A 6 65.33 -36.85 19.14
CA HIS A 6 65.00 -35.54 18.55
C HIS A 6 64.42 -35.57 17.10
N ASN A 7 63.17 -35.12 16.94
CA ASN A 7 62.74 -34.21 15.87
C ASN A 7 61.33 -33.63 16.13
N PRO A 8 60.93 -32.51 15.50
CA PRO A 8 60.18 -31.42 16.13
C PRO A 8 58.75 -31.23 15.58
N ALA A 9 58.05 -30.26 16.18
CA ALA A 9 56.81 -29.67 15.70
C ALA A 9 56.92 -29.05 14.30
N ALA A 10 55.84 -29.08 13.51
CA ALA A 10 55.12 -27.89 13.00
C ALA A 10 54.21 -28.20 11.78
N VAL A 11 52.90 -28.07 12.00
CA VAL A 11 51.88 -27.32 11.23
C VAL A 11 52.02 -27.15 9.70
N SER A 12 51.01 -27.65 8.96
CA SER A 12 50.28 -27.04 7.81
C SER A 12 49.56 -28.17 7.04
N ASN A 13 48.32 -28.12 6.54
CA ASN A 13 47.43 -27.07 6.09
C ASN A 13 45.97 -27.57 6.21
N SER A 14 45.12 -26.91 7.01
CA SER A 14 43.66 -27.10 7.00
C SER A 14 42.98 -25.90 6.33
N SER A 15 43.27 -25.66 5.05
CA SER A 15 42.81 -24.46 4.33
C SER A 15 41.91 -24.72 3.12
N ALA A 16 41.47 -25.96 2.88
CA ALA A 16 40.65 -26.30 1.72
C ALA A 16 39.17 -26.58 2.02
N GLU A 17 38.79 -27.01 3.23
CA GLU A 17 37.40 -27.41 3.52
C GLU A 17 36.52 -26.30 4.11
N ASN A 18 37.11 -25.28 4.74
CA ASN A 18 36.36 -24.15 5.33
C ASN A 18 35.97 -23.04 4.35
N LYS A 19 36.23 -23.19 3.04
CA LYS A 19 35.90 -22.18 2.02
C LYS A 19 34.63 -22.44 1.22
N LYS A 20 33.96 -23.59 1.39
CA LYS A 20 32.74 -23.92 0.64
C LYS A 20 31.44 -23.71 1.39
N THR A 21 31.48 -23.43 2.68
CA THR A 21 30.29 -23.34 3.55
C THR A 21 29.83 -21.90 3.84
N ASP A 22 30.58 -20.88 3.43
CA ASP A 22 30.30 -19.47 3.80
C ASP A 22 29.82 -18.58 2.64
N LEU A 23 29.42 -19.17 1.50
CA LEU A 23 28.87 -18.44 0.35
C LEU A 23 27.35 -18.57 0.19
N ARG A 24 26.64 -19.09 1.19
CA ARG A 24 25.17 -18.90 1.30
C ARG A 24 24.89 -17.56 1.97
N THR A 25 25.42 -16.51 1.37
CA THR A 25 25.03 -15.13 1.63
C THR A 25 23.53 -15.03 1.41
N LYS A 26 22.84 -14.38 2.35
CA LYS A 26 21.41 -14.08 2.38
C LYS A 26 20.86 -13.64 1.01
N GLU A 27 20.49 -14.57 0.14
CA GLU A 27 19.58 -14.30 -0.97
C GLU A 27 18.22 -14.05 -0.33
N LYS A 28 17.88 -12.77 -0.11
CA LYS A 28 16.48 -12.40 0.09
C LYS A 28 15.74 -12.92 -1.13
N LYS A 29 14.88 -13.93 -0.96
CA LYS A 29 13.96 -14.40 -2.00
C LYS A 29 13.20 -13.18 -2.53
N CYS A 30 13.65 -12.67 -3.66
CA CYS A 30 13.08 -11.51 -4.31
C CYS A 30 11.74 -11.96 -4.89
N SER A 31 10.64 -11.27 -4.57
CA SER A 31 9.34 -11.62 -5.16
C SER A 31 9.41 -11.48 -6.67
N TRP A 32 8.60 -12.24 -7.42
CA TRP A 32 8.56 -12.11 -8.87
C TRP A 32 8.18 -10.68 -9.31
N ALA A 33 7.31 -10.01 -8.55
CA ALA A 33 6.96 -8.61 -8.80
C ALA A 33 8.17 -7.66 -8.63
N SER A 34 9.01 -7.91 -7.63
CA SER A 34 10.26 -7.17 -7.38
C SER A 34 11.35 -7.48 -8.40
N TYR A 35 11.37 -8.68 -8.98
CA TYR A 35 12.29 -9.01 -10.08
C TYR A 35 11.98 -8.21 -11.35
N MET A 36 10.72 -7.82 -11.56
CA MET A 36 10.27 -7.08 -12.75
C MET A 36 10.45 -5.56 -12.67
N THR A 37 10.89 -5.01 -11.53
CA THR A 37 11.17 -3.58 -11.37
C THR A 37 12.62 -3.25 -11.73
N ASN A 38 12.86 -2.83 -12.98
CA ASN A 38 14.22 -2.55 -13.50
C ASN A 38 14.84 -1.23 -13.01
N SER A 39 14.02 -0.24 -12.65
CA SER A 39 14.46 1.05 -12.12
C SER A 39 13.49 1.49 -11.02
N PRO A 40 13.98 2.12 -9.94
CA PRO A 40 13.10 2.64 -8.89
C PRO A 40 12.03 3.58 -9.47
N THR A 41 10.83 3.53 -8.91
CA THR A 41 9.68 4.31 -9.37
C THR A 41 9.20 5.28 -8.30
N LEU A 42 9.05 6.54 -8.67
CA LEU A 42 8.41 7.57 -7.86
C LEU A 42 6.95 7.71 -8.28
N ILE A 43 6.04 7.26 -7.42
CA ILE A 43 4.61 7.48 -7.57
C ILE A 43 4.28 8.86 -7.00
N VAL A 44 3.70 9.75 -7.79
CA VAL A 44 3.41 11.12 -7.39
C VAL A 44 1.91 11.33 -7.32
N MET A 45 1.39 11.54 -6.11
CA MET A 45 -0.04 11.80 -5.91
C MET A 45 -0.37 13.24 -6.34
N ILE A 46 -1.49 13.44 -7.02
CA ILE A 46 -2.00 14.75 -7.41
C ILE A 46 -3.47 14.88 -6.99
N GLY A 47 -3.88 16.08 -6.60
CA GLY A 47 -5.28 16.44 -6.43
C GLY A 47 -5.51 17.34 -5.23
N LEU A 48 -6.70 17.94 -5.18
CA LEU A 48 -7.13 18.82 -4.10
C LEU A 48 -7.18 18.09 -2.74
N PRO A 49 -7.11 18.81 -1.59
CA PRO A 49 -7.26 18.21 -0.25
C PRO A 49 -8.56 17.39 -0.09
N ALA A 50 -8.62 16.35 0.74
CA ALA A 50 -9.83 15.50 0.91
C ALA A 50 -10.32 14.74 -0.34
N ARG A 51 -9.44 14.46 -1.31
CA ARG A 51 -9.73 13.62 -2.49
C ARG A 51 -9.06 12.24 -2.35
N GLY A 52 -9.16 11.58 -1.20
CA GLY A 52 -8.66 10.20 -1.01
C GLY A 52 -7.15 9.92 -1.23
N LYS A 53 -6.28 10.90 -1.53
CA LYS A 53 -4.86 10.67 -1.86
C LYS A 53 -4.10 9.86 -0.81
N THR A 54 -4.18 10.24 0.46
CA THR A 54 -3.51 9.53 1.55
C THR A 54 -4.05 8.12 1.75
N TYR A 55 -5.36 7.92 1.53
CA TYR A 55 -5.98 6.60 1.56
C TYR A 55 -5.44 5.71 0.44
N MET A 56 -5.46 6.19 -0.80
CA MET A 56 -4.91 5.47 -1.96
C MET A 56 -3.42 5.20 -1.79
N SER A 57 -2.65 6.17 -1.31
CA SER A 57 -1.22 6.01 -1.03
C SER A 57 -0.96 4.86 -0.06
N LYS A 58 -1.67 4.84 1.08
CA LYS A 58 -1.51 3.79 2.09
C LYS A 58 -1.97 2.42 1.58
N LYS A 59 -3.13 2.34 0.92
CA LYS A 59 -3.62 1.06 0.37
C LYS A 59 -2.70 0.52 -0.71
N LEU A 60 -2.25 1.38 -1.64
CA LEU A 60 -1.33 1.01 -2.70
C LEU A 60 0.02 0.55 -2.15
N THR A 61 0.60 1.29 -1.20
CA THR A 61 1.84 0.87 -0.53
C THR A 61 1.69 -0.46 0.20
N ARG A 62 0.56 -0.69 0.89
CA ARG A 62 0.29 -1.99 1.54
C ARG A 62 0.22 -3.12 0.52
N TYR A 63 -0.48 -2.92 -0.60
CA TYR A 63 -0.59 -3.90 -1.67
C TYR A 63 0.77 -4.22 -2.30
N LEU A 64 1.54 -3.19 -2.66
CA LEU A 64 2.86 -3.35 -3.27
C LEU A 64 3.83 -4.10 -2.35
N ASN A 65 3.87 -3.76 -1.06
CA ASN A 65 4.66 -4.52 -0.10
C ASN A 65 4.17 -5.96 0.07
N TRP A 66 2.85 -6.19 0.05
CA TRP A 66 2.28 -7.54 0.17
C TRP A 66 2.64 -8.45 -1.01
N ILE A 67 2.68 -7.91 -2.23
CA ILE A 67 3.21 -8.65 -3.40
C ILE A 67 4.75 -8.69 -3.44
N GLY A 68 5.41 -8.15 -2.41
CA GLY A 68 6.85 -8.22 -2.20
C GLY A 68 7.67 -7.16 -2.93
N VAL A 69 7.10 -5.99 -3.23
CA VAL A 69 7.79 -4.83 -3.83
C VAL A 69 8.02 -3.77 -2.73
N PRO A 70 9.27 -3.55 -2.26
CA PRO A 70 9.56 -2.61 -1.19
C PRO A 70 9.08 -1.19 -1.51
N THR A 71 8.05 -0.75 -0.76
CA THR A 71 7.37 0.52 -1.02
C THR A 71 7.20 1.34 0.27
N LYS A 72 7.43 2.65 0.20
CA LYS A 72 7.28 3.58 1.34
C LYS A 72 6.50 4.84 0.94
N VAL A 73 5.63 5.33 1.83
CA VAL A 73 4.90 6.59 1.66
C VAL A 73 5.67 7.75 2.29
N PHE A 74 5.79 8.86 1.57
CA PHE A 74 6.34 10.13 2.02
C PHE A 74 5.20 11.16 2.04
N ASN A 75 4.57 11.35 3.21
CA ASN A 75 3.42 12.23 3.36
C ASN A 75 3.87 13.65 3.75
N LEU A 76 3.75 14.60 2.82
CA LEU A 76 4.19 15.98 3.02
C LEU A 76 3.46 16.71 4.15
N GLY A 77 2.27 16.25 4.53
CA GLY A 77 1.54 16.79 5.68
C GLY A 77 2.24 16.53 7.01
N VAL A 78 2.97 15.40 7.13
CA VAL A 78 3.81 15.06 8.30
C VAL A 78 5.01 16.00 8.35
N TYR A 79 5.82 16.05 7.28
CA TYR A 79 6.97 16.95 7.16
C TYR A 79 6.61 18.41 7.49
N ARG A 80 5.48 18.89 6.97
CA ARG A 80 5.00 20.25 7.26
C ARG A 80 4.63 20.43 8.73
N ARG A 81 3.97 19.45 9.40
CA ARG A 81 3.66 19.57 10.84
C ARG A 81 4.92 19.57 11.70
N ASP A 82 5.92 18.79 11.32
CA ASP A 82 7.19 18.74 12.06
C ASP A 82 7.95 20.07 11.92
N ALA A 83 7.87 20.70 10.73
CA ALA A 83 8.45 22.01 10.48
C ALA A 83 7.65 23.17 11.11
N VAL A 84 6.31 23.05 11.17
CA VAL A 84 5.39 24.09 11.64
C VAL A 84 4.66 23.57 12.87
N LYS A 85 5.21 23.89 14.05
CA LYS A 85 4.76 23.38 15.36
C LYS A 85 3.30 23.72 15.72
N SER A 86 2.69 24.71 15.08
CA SER A 86 1.26 25.00 15.25
C SER A 86 0.58 25.36 13.93
N TYR A 87 -0.49 24.63 13.62
CA TYR A 87 -1.43 25.01 12.58
C TYR A 87 -2.34 26.11 13.11
N LYS A 88 -2.54 27.20 12.35
CA LYS A 88 -3.43 28.30 12.74
C LYS A 88 -4.75 28.28 11.98
N SER A 89 -4.69 28.29 10.65
CA SER A 89 -5.87 28.37 9.78
C SER A 89 -5.50 28.06 8.32
N TYR A 90 -6.51 28.08 7.45
CA TYR A 90 -6.39 28.00 6.01
C TYR A 90 -5.47 29.06 5.39
N ASP A 91 -5.20 30.18 6.09
CA ASP A 91 -4.34 31.28 5.62
C ASP A 91 -2.91 30.83 5.29
N PHE A 92 -2.44 29.77 5.97
CA PHE A 92 -1.15 29.14 5.66
C PHE A 92 -1.13 28.53 4.25
N PHE A 93 -2.28 28.18 3.67
CA PHE A 93 -2.34 27.55 2.35
C PHE A 93 -2.55 28.50 1.20
N ARG A 94 -2.83 29.78 1.46
CA ARG A 94 -3.00 30.77 0.40
C ARG A 94 -1.77 30.83 -0.50
N HIS A 95 -1.98 31.12 -1.78
CA HIS A 95 -0.92 31.15 -2.79
C HIS A 95 -0.10 32.45 -2.73
N ASP A 96 -0.68 33.53 -2.19
CA ASP A 96 -0.06 34.83 -1.95
C ASP A 96 0.70 34.91 -0.61
N ASN A 97 0.64 33.85 0.21
CA ASN A 97 1.43 33.74 1.43
C ASN A 97 2.84 33.24 1.11
N GLU A 98 3.76 34.16 0.79
CA GLU A 98 5.14 33.86 0.37
C GLU A 98 5.93 33.03 1.40
N GLU A 99 5.80 33.37 2.69
CA GLU A 99 6.48 32.66 3.77
C GLU A 99 6.00 31.20 3.86
N ALA A 100 4.69 30.97 3.86
CA ALA A 100 4.13 29.63 3.90
C ALA A 100 4.42 28.84 2.62
N MET A 101 4.46 29.50 1.46
CA MET A 101 4.92 28.90 0.20
C MET A 101 6.37 28.43 0.29
N LYS A 102 7.27 29.25 0.85
CA LYS A 102 8.68 28.90 1.08
C LYS A 102 8.81 27.70 2.02
N ILE A 103 8.08 27.68 3.14
CA ILE A 103 8.07 26.55 4.08
C ILE A 103 7.55 25.28 3.40
N ARG A 104 6.42 25.34 2.69
CA ARG A 104 5.86 24.18 1.97
C ARG A 104 6.80 23.66 0.87
N LYS A 105 7.51 24.55 0.18
CA LYS A 105 8.54 24.17 -0.81
C LYS A 105 9.71 23.47 -0.12
N GLN A 106 10.19 24.00 1.00
CA GLN A 106 11.27 23.37 1.77
C GLN A 106 10.89 21.99 2.28
N CYS A 107 9.67 21.81 2.80
CA CYS A 107 9.17 20.49 3.22
C CYS A 107 9.18 19.47 2.07
N ALA A 108 8.81 19.91 0.85
CA ALA A 108 8.87 19.06 -0.33
C ALA A 108 10.31 18.63 -0.66
N LEU A 109 11.27 19.55 -0.58
CA LEU A 109 12.69 19.26 -0.84
C LEU A 109 13.28 18.28 0.18
N VAL A 110 12.95 18.45 1.47
CA VAL A 110 13.37 17.52 2.53
C VAL A 110 12.78 16.12 2.27
N ALA A 111 11.49 16.02 1.97
CA ALA A 111 10.87 14.74 1.65
C ALA A 111 11.47 14.09 0.39
N LEU A 112 11.82 14.86 -0.65
CA LEU A 112 12.50 14.32 -1.84
C LEU A 112 13.92 13.82 -1.51
N LYS A 113 14.62 14.45 -0.56
CA LYS A 113 15.90 13.93 -0.08
C LYS A 113 15.74 12.57 0.59
N ASP A 114 14.71 12.41 1.41
CA ASP A 114 14.42 11.12 2.06
C ASP A 114 13.96 10.06 1.05
N VAL A 115 13.23 10.46 0.00
CA VAL A 115 12.92 9.58 -1.15
C VAL A 115 14.20 9.06 -1.78
N LYS A 116 15.19 9.93 -2.03
CA LYS A 116 16.47 9.55 -2.61
C LYS A 116 17.21 8.54 -1.73
N THR A 117 17.32 8.82 -0.43
CA THR A 117 17.95 7.90 0.52
C THR A 117 17.23 6.55 0.54
N TYR A 118 15.90 6.54 0.57
CA TYR A 118 15.14 5.29 0.55
C TYR A 118 15.37 4.45 -0.71
N LEU A 119 15.32 5.07 -1.89
CA LEU A 119 15.44 4.37 -3.16
C LEU A 119 16.89 3.94 -3.48
N ASN A 120 17.89 4.69 -3.01
CA ASN A 120 19.29 4.41 -3.34
C ASN A 120 20.04 3.64 -2.25
N GLU A 121 19.70 3.85 -0.98
CA GLU A 121 20.52 3.40 0.16
C GLU A 121 19.77 2.36 1.01
N GLU A 122 18.45 2.48 1.17
CA GLU A 122 17.64 1.58 2.02
C GLU A 122 17.10 0.34 1.27
N GLY A 123 17.38 0.22 -0.03
CA GLY A 123 16.88 -0.87 -0.88
C GLY A 123 15.39 -0.76 -1.24
N GLY A 124 14.83 0.45 -1.17
CA GLY A 124 13.47 0.74 -1.64
C GLY A 124 13.36 0.67 -3.16
N GLN A 125 12.21 0.22 -3.67
CA GLN A 125 11.94 0.17 -5.11
C GLN A 125 10.89 1.19 -5.54
N ILE A 126 9.91 1.47 -4.68
CA ILE A 126 8.85 2.43 -4.98
C ILE A 126 8.69 3.43 -3.84
N ALA A 127 8.76 4.72 -4.18
CA ALA A 127 8.42 5.78 -3.26
C ALA A 127 7.07 6.39 -3.66
N VAL A 128 6.13 6.50 -2.71
CA VAL A 128 4.85 7.18 -2.91
C VAL A 128 4.92 8.57 -2.30
N PHE A 129 4.97 9.60 -3.13
CA PHE A 129 5.04 10.99 -2.73
C PHE A 129 3.63 11.57 -2.57
N ASP A 130 3.11 11.51 -1.33
CA ASP A 130 1.74 11.92 -0.97
C ASP A 130 1.69 13.41 -0.62
N ALA A 131 1.29 14.21 -1.62
CA ALA A 131 1.06 15.65 -1.51
C ALA A 131 -0.04 16.10 -2.49
N THR A 132 -0.36 17.39 -2.52
CA THR A 132 -1.35 17.92 -3.47
C THR A 132 -0.81 17.99 -4.90
N ASN A 133 0.43 18.44 -5.09
CA ASN A 133 1.13 18.54 -6.39
C ASN A 133 0.26 19.12 -7.53
N THR A 134 -0.60 20.09 -7.17
CA THR A 134 -1.66 20.64 -8.03
C THR A 134 -1.14 21.60 -9.10
N THR A 135 0.10 22.09 -9.00
CA THR A 135 0.68 23.03 -9.97
C THR A 135 1.70 22.34 -10.87
N ARG A 136 1.79 22.75 -12.14
CA ARG A 136 2.78 22.26 -13.10
C ARG A 136 4.21 22.57 -12.64
N GLU A 137 4.46 23.74 -12.04
CA GLU A 137 5.77 24.09 -11.46
C GLU A 137 6.24 23.03 -10.46
N ARG A 138 5.35 22.60 -9.55
CA ARG A 138 5.68 21.57 -8.56
C ARG A 138 5.96 20.22 -9.22
N ARG A 139 5.17 19.83 -10.22
CA ARG A 139 5.37 18.56 -10.95
C ARG A 139 6.68 18.57 -11.72
N ASN A 140 7.04 19.68 -12.35
CA ASN A 140 8.32 19.83 -13.07
C ASN A 140 9.53 19.75 -12.13
N LEU A 141 9.42 20.29 -10.91
CA LEU A 141 10.45 20.12 -9.88
C LEU A 141 10.67 18.63 -9.55
N ILE A 142 9.58 17.88 -9.38
CA ILE A 142 9.63 16.44 -9.07
C ILE A 142 10.17 15.64 -10.26
N LEU A 143 9.74 15.96 -11.48
CA LEU A 143 10.23 15.34 -12.72
C LEU A 143 11.73 15.55 -12.89
N LYS A 144 12.22 16.77 -12.67
CA LYS A 144 13.66 17.08 -12.72
C LYS A 144 14.42 16.28 -11.67
N PHE A 145 13.94 16.25 -10.43
CA PHE A 145 14.52 15.42 -9.37
C PHE A 145 14.58 13.93 -9.77
N ALA A 146 13.51 13.39 -10.35
CA ALA A 146 13.49 12.00 -10.79
C ALA A 146 14.47 11.74 -11.94
N GLN A 147 14.55 12.66 -12.91
CA GLN A 147 15.49 12.58 -14.03
C GLN A 147 16.95 12.59 -13.54
N ASP A 148 17.29 13.51 -12.63
CA ASP A 148 18.63 13.65 -12.06
C ASP A 148 19.09 12.40 -11.27
N ASN A 149 18.15 11.56 -10.82
CA ASN A 149 18.42 10.33 -10.08
C ASN A 149 18.03 9.06 -10.84
N ALA A 150 17.70 9.16 -12.13
CA ALA A 150 17.28 8.05 -12.98
C ALA A 150 16.09 7.23 -12.44
N TYR A 151 15.13 7.90 -11.79
CA TYR A 151 13.87 7.28 -11.35
C TYR A 151 12.80 7.39 -12.44
N LYS A 152 11.98 6.35 -12.56
CA LYS A 152 10.72 6.44 -13.31
C LYS A 152 9.71 7.25 -12.51
N VAL A 153 8.79 7.94 -13.19
CA VAL A 153 7.71 8.70 -12.54
C VAL A 153 6.37 8.18 -13.03
N PHE A 154 5.44 7.94 -12.10
CA PHE A 154 4.07 7.58 -12.41
C PHE A 154 3.11 8.44 -11.58
N PHE A 155 2.29 9.25 -12.22
CA PHE A 155 1.35 10.12 -11.49
C PHE A 155 0.02 9.42 -11.21
N VAL A 156 -0.51 9.65 -10.01
CA VAL A 156 -1.85 9.21 -9.62
C VAL A 156 -2.65 10.43 -9.19
N GLU A 157 -3.49 10.92 -10.09
CA GLU A 157 -4.34 12.08 -9.83
C GLU A 157 -5.72 11.65 -9.36
N SER A 158 -6.17 12.18 -8.22
CA SER A 158 -7.54 11.99 -7.73
C SER A 158 -8.39 13.21 -7.98
N ILE A 159 -9.43 13.02 -8.80
CA ILE A 159 -10.40 14.05 -9.17
C ILE A 159 -11.74 13.64 -8.58
N CYS A 160 -12.34 14.50 -7.76
CA CYS A 160 -13.66 14.28 -7.20
C CYS A 160 -14.34 15.63 -7.01
N ASP A 161 -15.47 15.80 -7.69
CA ASP A 161 -16.31 17.00 -7.65
C ASP A 161 -17.64 16.75 -6.92
N ASP A 162 -17.87 15.51 -6.48
CA ASP A 162 -19.03 15.11 -5.68
C ASP A 162 -18.95 15.72 -4.27
N PRO A 163 -19.86 16.64 -3.89
CA PRO A 163 -19.80 17.36 -2.63
C PRO A 163 -20.05 16.45 -1.42
N ASP A 164 -20.87 15.41 -1.57
CA ASP A 164 -21.21 14.49 -0.49
C ASP A 164 -19.99 13.64 -0.12
N VAL A 165 -19.28 13.14 -1.14
CA VAL A 165 -18.00 12.43 -0.97
C VAL A 165 -16.95 13.34 -0.34
N ILE A 166 -16.88 14.61 -0.74
CA ILE A 166 -15.91 15.56 -0.15
C ILE A 166 -16.22 15.79 1.33
N ALA A 167 -17.49 16.03 1.66
CA ALA A 167 -17.95 16.21 3.03
C ALA A 167 -17.65 14.98 3.90
N GLU A 168 -17.99 13.77 3.43
CA GLU A 168 -17.70 12.51 4.13
C GLU A 168 -16.20 12.34 4.39
N ASN A 169 -15.35 12.56 3.38
CA ASN A 169 -13.89 12.48 3.52
C ASN A 169 -13.31 13.48 4.55
N ILE A 170 -13.90 14.68 4.64
CA ILE A 170 -13.50 15.68 5.64
C ILE A 170 -13.90 15.21 7.03
N MET A 171 -15.14 14.73 7.19
CA MET A 171 -15.67 14.27 8.48
C MET A 171 -14.91 13.05 9.02
N GLU A 172 -14.61 12.07 8.17
CA GLU A 172 -13.99 10.82 8.58
C GLU A 172 -12.50 11.01 8.96
N VAL A 173 -11.75 11.78 8.18
CA VAL A 173 -10.27 11.76 8.24
C VAL A 173 -9.66 13.11 8.65
N LYS A 174 -10.42 14.22 8.58
CA LYS A 174 -9.87 15.57 8.84
C LYS A 174 -10.30 16.16 10.16
N VAL A 175 -11.48 15.83 10.65
CA VAL A 175 -11.90 16.18 12.01
C VAL A 175 -10.99 15.54 13.07
N SER A 176 -10.47 14.35 12.82
CA SER A 176 -9.52 13.64 13.70
C SER A 176 -8.05 13.90 13.38
N SER A 177 -7.77 14.81 12.44
CA SER A 177 -6.40 15.12 12.01
C SER A 177 -5.64 15.91 13.08
N PRO A 178 -4.33 15.67 13.29
CA PRO A 178 -3.50 16.49 14.17
C PRO A 178 -3.40 17.97 13.75
N ASP A 179 -3.83 18.30 12.53
CA ASP A 179 -3.96 19.69 12.07
C ASP A 179 -5.05 20.45 12.87
N TYR A 180 -6.03 19.78 13.47
CA TYR A 180 -7.16 20.38 14.18
C TYR A 180 -7.25 19.87 15.62
N PRO A 181 -6.56 20.50 16.58
CA PRO A 181 -6.63 20.12 17.99
C PRO A 181 -7.96 20.51 18.65
N GLU A 182 -8.61 21.57 18.17
CA GLU A 182 -9.95 21.98 18.57
C GLU A 182 -11.01 21.09 17.91
N ARG A 183 -12.01 20.66 18.70
CA ARG A 183 -12.94 19.59 18.33
C ARG A 183 -14.27 20.07 17.76
N ASP A 184 -14.44 21.38 17.57
CA ASP A 184 -15.66 21.87 16.97
C ASP A 184 -15.70 21.49 15.47
N ARG A 185 -16.66 20.63 15.13
CA ARG A 185 -16.73 20.01 13.80
C ARG A 185 -17.07 21.03 12.72
N GLU A 186 -17.88 22.03 13.07
CA GLU A 186 -18.33 23.06 12.12
C GLU A 186 -17.18 23.99 11.72
N SER A 187 -16.41 24.51 12.68
CA SER A 187 -15.24 25.34 12.40
C SER A 187 -14.14 24.60 11.64
N VAL A 188 -13.90 23.31 11.96
CA VAL A 188 -12.94 22.48 11.20
C VAL A 188 -13.40 22.29 9.75
N MET A 189 -14.70 22.04 9.54
CA MET A 189 -15.26 21.92 8.19
C MET A 189 -15.10 23.22 7.40
N ASP A 190 -15.47 24.37 7.98
CA ASP A 190 -15.36 25.68 7.33
C ASP A 190 -13.91 26.04 6.98
N ASP A 191 -12.97 25.87 7.91
CA ASP A 191 -11.54 26.08 7.64
C ASP A 191 -11.02 25.15 6.53
N PHE A 192 -11.43 23.88 6.53
CA PHE A 192 -10.98 22.92 5.54
C PHE A 192 -11.56 23.19 4.14
N LEU A 193 -12.81 23.66 4.05
CA LEU A 193 -13.42 24.11 2.80
C LEU A 193 -12.68 25.33 2.24
N LYS A 194 -12.40 26.34 3.07
CA LYS A 194 -11.59 27.52 2.67
C LYS A 194 -10.19 27.13 2.22
N ARG A 195 -9.58 26.14 2.89
CA ARG A 195 -8.31 25.55 2.47
C ARG A 195 -8.41 24.92 1.09
N ILE A 196 -9.48 24.18 0.76
CA ILE A 196 -9.69 23.61 -0.57
C ILE A 196 -9.76 24.73 -1.62
N GLU A 197 -10.51 25.80 -1.35
CA GLU A 197 -10.62 26.96 -2.25
C GLU A 197 -9.26 27.59 -2.54
N CYS A 198 -8.37 27.71 -1.55
CA CYS A 198 -6.99 28.19 -1.76
C CYS A 198 -6.23 27.37 -2.81
N TYR A 199 -6.43 26.04 -2.85
CA TYR A 199 -5.77 25.18 -3.84
C TYR A 199 -6.45 25.22 -5.21
N LYS A 200 -7.77 25.42 -5.27
CA LYS A 200 -8.50 25.51 -6.55
C LYS A 200 -7.99 26.66 -7.42
N VAL A 201 -7.64 27.81 -6.82
CA VAL A 201 -7.13 28.99 -7.53
C VAL A 201 -5.93 28.68 -8.44
N THR A 202 -5.08 27.73 -8.04
CA THR A 202 -3.83 27.41 -8.77
C THR A 202 -3.82 25.99 -9.32
N TYR A 203 -4.92 25.25 -9.22
CA TYR A 203 -4.95 23.85 -9.63
C TYR A 203 -4.93 23.73 -11.16
N GLN A 204 -3.93 23.02 -11.66
CA GLN A 204 -3.75 22.66 -13.05
C GLN A 204 -3.80 21.13 -13.16
N PRO A 205 -4.97 20.53 -13.44
CA PRO A 205 -5.12 19.09 -13.64
C PRO A 205 -4.16 18.55 -14.71
N LEU A 206 -3.92 17.23 -14.73
CA LEU A 206 -3.18 16.62 -15.83
C LEU A 206 -3.99 16.70 -17.12
N ASP A 207 -3.33 17.09 -18.20
CA ASP A 207 -3.89 17.28 -19.52
C ASP A 207 -3.25 16.30 -20.53
N PRO A 208 -3.88 15.13 -20.80
CA PRO A 208 -3.33 14.11 -21.70
C PRO A 208 -3.24 14.56 -23.16
N ASP A 209 -4.03 15.55 -23.58
CA ASP A 209 -4.14 15.92 -24.99
C ASP A 209 -3.12 17.01 -25.38
N GLN A 210 -2.63 17.77 -24.41
CA GLN A 210 -1.68 18.85 -24.65
C GLN A 210 -0.40 18.71 -23.83
N GLN A 211 -0.38 19.24 -22.61
CA GLN A 211 0.87 19.52 -21.89
C GLN A 211 1.47 18.29 -21.21
N ASP A 212 0.62 17.33 -20.82
CA ASP A 212 1.03 16.16 -20.05
C ASP A 212 0.98 14.87 -20.92
N LYS A 213 0.84 15.00 -22.24
CA LYS A 213 0.69 13.87 -23.21
C LYS A 213 1.79 12.82 -23.15
N ASP A 214 3.00 13.24 -22.79
CA ASP A 214 4.19 12.39 -22.73
C ASP A 214 4.41 11.77 -21.33
N LEU A 215 3.59 12.15 -20.34
CA LEU A 215 3.71 11.67 -18.96
C LEU A 215 2.93 10.37 -18.75
N SER A 216 3.46 9.51 -17.86
CA SER A 216 2.81 8.26 -17.43
C SER A 216 1.93 8.52 -16.22
N PHE A 217 0.62 8.30 -16.34
CA PHE A 217 -0.31 8.59 -15.25
C PHE A 217 -1.63 7.86 -15.31
N ILE A 218 -2.34 7.90 -14.18
CA ILE A 218 -3.76 7.56 -14.07
C ILE A 218 -4.51 8.69 -13.36
N GLN A 219 -5.64 9.10 -13.93
CA GLN A 219 -6.65 9.94 -13.28
C GLN A 219 -7.77 9.03 -12.75
N VAL A 220 -7.96 9.04 -11.44
CA VAL A 220 -9.05 8.34 -10.74
C VAL A 220 -10.15 9.35 -10.48
N ILE A 221 -11.27 9.20 -11.19
CA ILE A 221 -12.33 10.22 -11.24
C ILE A 221 -13.56 9.73 -10.49
N ASN A 222 -14.06 10.58 -9.59
CA ASN A 222 -15.24 10.36 -8.75
C ASN A 222 -15.18 8.99 -8.05
N VAL A 223 -14.15 8.80 -7.22
CA VAL A 223 -14.00 7.61 -6.36
C VAL A 223 -13.96 6.30 -7.16
N GLY A 224 -13.35 6.33 -8.34
CA GLY A 224 -13.19 5.14 -9.19
C GLY A 224 -14.37 4.85 -10.11
N ARG A 225 -15.33 5.77 -10.27
CA ARG A 225 -16.39 5.64 -11.29
C ARG A 225 -15.83 5.68 -12.72
N ARG A 226 -14.73 6.42 -12.95
CA ARG A 226 -14.08 6.53 -14.25
C ARG A 226 -12.57 6.65 -14.07
N PHE A 227 -11.84 6.15 -15.06
CA PHE A 227 -10.39 6.22 -15.11
C PHE A 227 -9.94 6.77 -16.46
N LEU A 228 -8.88 7.57 -16.45
CA LEU A 228 -8.10 7.91 -17.64
C LEU A 228 -6.67 7.46 -17.39
N VAL A 229 -6.12 6.66 -18.29
CA VAL A 229 -4.75 6.12 -18.15
C VAL A 229 -3.94 6.56 -19.36
N ASN A 230 -2.76 7.13 -19.13
CA ASN A 230 -1.85 7.57 -20.17
C ASN A 230 -0.48 6.90 -20.02
N ARG A 231 0.06 6.39 -21.14
CA ARG A 231 1.43 5.88 -21.30
C ARG A 231 1.96 5.00 -20.16
N VAL A 232 1.33 3.86 -19.92
CA VAL A 232 1.86 2.83 -19.01
C VAL A 232 3.17 2.28 -19.60
N GLN A 233 4.27 2.38 -18.86
CA GLN A 233 5.61 2.06 -19.37
C GLN A 233 6.06 0.64 -19.08
N ASP A 234 5.56 0.04 -17.99
CA ASP A 234 6.05 -1.25 -17.52
C ASP A 234 5.02 -2.05 -16.72
N TYR A 235 5.45 -3.25 -16.32
CA TYR A 235 4.65 -4.20 -15.56
C TYR A 235 4.15 -3.61 -14.23
N ILE A 236 5.00 -2.87 -13.50
CA ILE A 236 4.62 -2.37 -12.19
C ILE A 236 3.58 -1.26 -12.30
N GLN A 237 3.70 -0.36 -13.29
CA GLN A 237 2.68 0.64 -13.58
C GLN A 237 1.36 -0.02 -14.00
N SER A 238 1.40 -1.08 -14.81
CA SER A 238 0.20 -1.87 -15.17
C SER A 238 -0.47 -2.49 -13.94
N LYS A 239 0.30 -3.05 -13.00
CA LYS A 239 -0.23 -3.57 -11.73
C LYS A 239 -0.81 -2.48 -10.84
N ILE A 240 -0.18 -1.30 -10.78
CA ILE A 240 -0.70 -0.14 -10.04
C ILE A 240 -2.05 0.29 -10.63
N VAL A 241 -2.15 0.44 -11.96
CA VAL A 241 -3.42 0.77 -12.64
C VAL A 241 -4.48 -0.28 -12.33
N TYR A 242 -4.17 -1.55 -12.52
CA TYR A 242 -5.10 -2.65 -12.21
C TYR A 242 -5.58 -2.60 -10.77
N TYR A 243 -4.69 -2.40 -9.80
CA TYR A 243 -5.05 -2.31 -8.40
C TYR A 243 -5.97 -1.10 -8.13
N LEU A 244 -5.63 0.08 -8.64
CA LEU A 244 -6.40 1.31 -8.44
C LEU A 244 -7.80 1.24 -9.08
N MET A 245 -7.95 0.48 -10.16
CA MET A 245 -9.26 0.24 -10.79
C MET A 245 -10.17 -0.68 -9.96
N ASN A 246 -9.62 -1.45 -9.03
CA ASN A 246 -10.35 -2.43 -8.22
C ASN A 246 -10.48 -2.05 -6.73
N ILE A 247 -9.88 -0.93 -6.30
CA ILE A 247 -10.10 -0.45 -4.94
C ILE A 247 -11.47 0.21 -4.84
N HIS A 248 -12.25 -0.25 -3.87
CA HIS A 248 -13.52 0.37 -3.50
C HIS A 248 -13.32 1.16 -2.21
N VAL A 249 -13.96 2.33 -2.14
CA VAL A 249 -13.93 3.22 -0.98
C VAL A 249 -15.17 3.05 -0.10
N HIS A 250 -16.24 2.43 -0.63
CA HIS A 250 -17.43 2.11 0.15
C HIS A 250 -17.11 1.20 1.33
N SER A 251 -17.74 1.50 2.47
CA SER A 251 -17.67 0.66 3.66
C SER A 251 -18.26 -0.72 3.35
N HIS A 252 -17.47 -1.77 3.56
CA HIS A 252 -17.94 -3.15 3.52
C HIS A 252 -17.19 -3.96 4.59
N SER A 253 -17.87 -4.93 5.19
CA SER A 253 -17.27 -5.84 6.16
C SER A 253 -16.72 -7.08 5.44
N ILE A 254 -15.47 -7.44 5.72
CA ILE A 254 -14.88 -8.72 5.28
C ILE A 254 -14.74 -9.60 6.52
N TYR A 255 -15.42 -10.75 6.51
CA TYR A 255 -15.34 -11.76 7.57
C TYR A 255 -14.38 -12.87 7.12
N LEU A 256 -13.39 -13.18 7.96
CA LEU A 256 -12.43 -14.26 7.70
C LEU A 256 -12.51 -15.25 8.86
N CYS A 257 -12.75 -16.52 8.53
CA CYS A 257 -12.64 -17.63 9.46
C CYS A 257 -12.01 -18.83 8.75
N ARG A 258 -11.50 -19.79 9.53
CA ARG A 258 -11.11 -21.10 9.00
C ARG A 258 -12.36 -21.97 8.82
N HIS A 259 -12.19 -23.12 8.18
CA HIS A 259 -13.15 -24.21 8.29
C HIS A 259 -13.33 -24.62 9.77
N GLY A 260 -14.46 -25.26 10.08
CA GLY A 260 -14.62 -25.95 11.36
C GLY A 260 -13.51 -26.99 11.58
N GLU A 261 -13.23 -27.35 12.83
CA GLU A 261 -12.24 -28.38 13.17
C GLU A 261 -12.44 -29.65 12.32
N SER A 262 -11.37 -30.16 11.71
CA SER A 262 -11.41 -31.34 10.84
C SER A 262 -10.88 -32.60 11.53
N GLN A 263 -11.14 -33.78 10.96
CA GLN A 263 -10.57 -35.04 11.47
C GLN A 263 -9.03 -35.01 11.51
N HIS A 264 -8.39 -34.47 10.47
CA HIS A 264 -6.93 -34.28 10.49
C HIS A 264 -6.48 -33.29 11.58
N ASN A 265 -7.28 -32.30 11.98
CA ASN A 265 -6.91 -31.43 13.10
C ASN A 265 -6.90 -32.20 14.43
N MET A 266 -7.83 -33.13 14.63
CA MET A 266 -7.87 -34.01 15.81
C MET A 266 -6.66 -34.97 15.86
N GLU A 267 -6.18 -35.38 14.69
CA GLU A 267 -4.99 -36.23 14.53
C GLU A 267 -3.67 -35.44 14.47
N GLU A 268 -3.71 -34.11 14.57
CA GLU A 268 -2.57 -33.19 14.40
C GLU A 268 -1.84 -33.35 13.04
N ARG A 269 -2.57 -33.74 11.99
CA ARG A 269 -2.05 -33.93 10.63
C ARG A 269 -2.22 -32.67 9.79
N ILE A 270 -1.22 -32.38 8.98
CA ILE A 270 -1.21 -31.26 8.03
C ILE A 270 -1.80 -31.67 6.68
N GLY A 271 -2.32 -30.70 5.93
CA GLY A 271 -2.80 -30.90 4.57
C GLY A 271 -3.96 -31.90 4.44
N GLY A 272 -4.02 -32.57 3.29
CA GLY A 272 -5.09 -33.50 2.94
C GLY A 272 -6.45 -32.84 2.76
N ASP A 273 -7.47 -33.69 2.65
CA ASP A 273 -8.85 -33.30 2.34
C ASP A 273 -9.86 -33.97 3.28
N SER A 274 -9.55 -34.00 4.58
CA SER A 274 -10.42 -34.61 5.59
C SER A 274 -11.71 -33.82 5.80
N GLU A 275 -12.75 -34.52 6.25
CA GLU A 275 -14.05 -33.94 6.63
C GLU A 275 -13.99 -33.25 8.01
N LEU A 276 -15.07 -32.57 8.36
CA LEU A 276 -15.27 -31.96 9.68
C LEU A 276 -15.34 -32.99 10.80
N SER A 277 -14.82 -32.63 11.98
CA SER A 277 -15.11 -33.31 13.25
C SER A 277 -16.53 -32.96 13.72
N GLU A 278 -17.02 -33.65 14.75
CA GLU A 278 -18.31 -33.30 15.37
C GLU A 278 -18.31 -31.87 15.94
N ARG A 279 -17.18 -31.42 16.50
CA ARG A 279 -17.03 -30.03 16.94
C ARG A 279 -16.96 -29.06 15.76
N GLY A 280 -16.36 -29.47 14.64
CA GLY A 280 -16.36 -28.71 13.40
C GLY A 280 -17.77 -28.45 12.85
N LYS A 281 -18.65 -29.45 12.91
CA LYS A 281 -20.08 -29.30 12.56
C LYS A 281 -20.79 -28.33 13.50
N GLN A 282 -20.55 -28.44 14.82
CA GLN A 282 -21.10 -27.50 15.79
C GLN A 282 -20.65 -26.06 15.53
N PHE A 283 -19.38 -25.86 15.14
CA PHE A 283 -18.90 -24.54 14.71
C PHE A 283 -19.66 -24.03 13.48
N ALA A 284 -19.90 -24.87 12.47
CA ALA A 284 -20.65 -24.46 11.28
C ALA A 284 -22.08 -24.01 11.63
N THR A 285 -22.76 -24.74 12.52
CA THR A 285 -24.07 -24.34 13.04
C THR A 285 -24.01 -23.02 13.83
N ALA A 286 -22.98 -22.82 14.65
CA ALA A 286 -22.78 -21.56 15.36
C ALA A 286 -22.51 -20.39 14.40
N LEU A 287 -21.74 -20.62 13.33
CA LEU A 287 -21.47 -19.64 12.29
C LEU A 287 -22.75 -19.23 11.55
N LYS A 288 -23.63 -20.20 11.25
CA LYS A 288 -24.98 -19.92 10.72
C LYS A 288 -25.78 -19.01 11.67
N GLY A 289 -25.73 -19.29 12.98
CA GLY A 289 -26.32 -18.45 14.02
C GLY A 289 -25.78 -17.02 13.97
N PHE A 290 -24.46 -16.87 13.92
CA PHE A 290 -23.79 -15.57 13.82
C PHE A 290 -24.21 -14.77 12.59
N VAL A 291 -24.26 -15.40 11.41
CA VAL A 291 -24.69 -14.75 10.16
C VAL A 291 -26.13 -14.23 10.25
N LYS A 292 -27.03 -15.04 10.83
CA LYS A 292 -28.44 -14.67 11.04
C LYS A 292 -28.59 -13.54 12.06
N GLU A 293 -27.87 -13.62 13.18
CA GLU A 293 -27.90 -12.63 14.25
C GLU A 293 -27.45 -11.25 13.75
N HIS A 294 -26.38 -11.21 12.96
CA HIS A 294 -25.81 -9.96 12.43
C HIS A 294 -26.52 -9.45 11.17
N GLN A 295 -27.55 -10.16 10.69
CA GLN A 295 -28.36 -9.78 9.52
C GLN A 295 -27.50 -9.37 8.32
N LEU A 296 -26.49 -10.18 7.99
CA LEU A 296 -25.55 -9.88 6.91
C LEU A 296 -26.27 -9.98 5.55
N SER A 297 -26.83 -8.87 5.08
CA SER A 297 -27.48 -8.76 3.77
C SER A 297 -26.46 -8.85 2.63
N ASP A 298 -26.87 -9.44 1.51
CA ASP A 298 -26.03 -9.64 0.31
C ASP A 298 -24.66 -10.31 0.57
N LEU A 299 -24.61 -11.17 1.60
CA LEU A 299 -23.39 -11.90 1.96
C LEU A 299 -22.92 -12.81 0.83
N LYS A 300 -21.70 -12.57 0.34
CA LYS A 300 -21.00 -13.48 -0.57
C LYS A 300 -20.10 -14.41 0.23
N VAL A 301 -20.31 -15.71 0.10
CA VAL A 301 -19.52 -16.73 0.80
C VAL A 301 -18.55 -17.37 -0.18
N TRP A 302 -17.26 -17.39 0.18
CA TRP A 302 -16.21 -18.04 -0.59
C TRP A 302 -15.56 -19.15 0.24
N THR A 303 -15.37 -20.32 -0.38
CA THR A 303 -14.67 -21.46 0.22
C THR A 303 -13.46 -21.84 -0.62
N SER A 304 -12.60 -22.70 -0.07
CA SER A 304 -11.66 -23.44 -0.92
C SER A 304 -12.38 -24.59 -1.63
N GLN A 305 -11.64 -25.42 -2.37
CA GLN A 305 -12.17 -26.66 -2.94
C GLN A 305 -12.03 -27.86 -1.98
N LEU A 306 -11.58 -27.63 -0.74
CA LEU A 306 -11.37 -28.70 0.24
C LEU A 306 -12.64 -28.94 1.06
N ARG A 307 -12.99 -30.22 1.28
CA ARG A 307 -14.24 -30.71 1.89
C ARG A 307 -14.61 -29.96 3.16
N ARG A 308 -13.66 -29.80 4.07
CA ARG A 308 -13.85 -29.09 5.35
C ARG A 308 -14.38 -27.66 5.20
N THR A 309 -13.94 -26.91 4.20
CA THR A 309 -14.44 -25.55 3.96
C THR A 309 -15.84 -25.57 3.33
N ILE A 310 -16.07 -26.52 2.41
CA ILE A 310 -17.35 -26.72 1.73
C ILE A 310 -18.42 -27.11 2.75
N GLN A 311 -18.17 -28.13 3.57
CA GLN A 311 -19.08 -28.58 4.64
C GLN A 311 -19.40 -27.47 5.65
N THR A 312 -18.44 -26.58 5.94
CA THR A 312 -18.68 -25.43 6.82
C THR A 312 -19.66 -24.44 6.17
N ALA A 313 -19.56 -24.21 4.86
CA ALA A 313 -20.43 -23.29 4.13
C ALA A 313 -21.81 -23.88 3.79
N GLU A 314 -21.90 -25.19 3.55
CA GLU A 314 -23.16 -25.90 3.31
C GLU A 314 -24.16 -25.69 4.45
N GLU A 315 -23.69 -25.67 5.70
CA GLU A 315 -24.53 -25.41 6.88
C GLU A 315 -25.15 -24.00 6.89
N LEU A 316 -24.57 -23.03 6.18
CA LEU A 316 -25.04 -21.64 6.19
C LEU A 316 -26.35 -21.44 5.40
N ASP A 317 -26.77 -22.40 4.57
CA ASP A 317 -27.93 -22.32 3.67
C ASP A 317 -27.91 -21.08 2.74
N VAL A 318 -26.72 -20.63 2.32
CA VAL A 318 -26.55 -19.51 1.38
C VAL A 318 -25.69 -19.93 0.19
N PRO A 319 -25.85 -19.30 -0.99
CA PRO A 319 -24.97 -19.54 -2.12
C PRO A 319 -23.51 -19.26 -1.76
N TYR A 320 -22.62 -20.17 -2.15
CA TYR A 320 -21.18 -20.02 -1.97
C TYR A 320 -20.42 -20.37 -3.24
N GLU A 321 -19.24 -19.77 -3.42
CA GLU A 321 -18.34 -20.02 -4.56
C GLU A 321 -17.08 -20.71 -4.07
N GLN A 322 -16.64 -21.74 -4.79
CA GLN A 322 -15.43 -22.50 -4.45
C GLN A 322 -14.23 -22.02 -5.28
N TRP A 323 -13.15 -21.66 -4.59
CA TRP A 323 -11.96 -21.10 -5.20
C TRP A 323 -10.75 -21.99 -4.93
N LYS A 324 -10.19 -22.60 -5.98
CA LYS A 324 -8.99 -23.44 -5.86
C LYS A 324 -7.80 -22.69 -5.24
N ILE A 325 -7.70 -21.40 -5.53
CA ILE A 325 -6.63 -20.52 -4.99
C ILE A 325 -6.76 -20.25 -3.49
N LEU A 326 -7.90 -20.60 -2.87
CA LEU A 326 -8.09 -20.56 -1.42
C LEU A 326 -7.76 -21.90 -0.74
N ASN A 327 -7.28 -22.91 -1.48
CA ASN A 327 -6.83 -24.15 -0.87
C ASN A 327 -5.70 -23.88 0.13
N GLU A 328 -5.65 -24.72 1.16
CA GLU A 328 -4.55 -24.71 2.13
C GLU A 328 -3.21 -24.89 1.42
N ILE A 329 -2.15 -24.38 2.05
CA ILE A 329 -0.79 -24.55 1.54
C ILE A 329 -0.49 -26.03 1.26
N ASP A 330 0.06 -26.29 0.06
CA ASP A 330 0.48 -27.63 -0.33
C ASP A 330 1.78 -27.99 0.41
N ALA A 331 1.72 -29.06 1.21
CA ALA A 331 2.84 -29.56 1.99
C ALA A 331 3.82 -30.44 1.18
N GLY A 332 3.50 -30.75 -0.08
CA GLY A 332 4.32 -31.62 -0.91
C GLY A 332 4.35 -33.06 -0.39
N VAL A 333 5.55 -33.57 -0.10
CA VAL A 333 5.76 -34.96 0.36
C VAL A 333 5.63 -35.15 1.87
N CYS A 334 5.38 -34.07 2.62
CA CYS A 334 5.36 -34.05 4.08
C CYS A 334 4.10 -34.66 4.70
#